data_AF-A0A526M4T4-F1
#
_entry.id   AF-A0A526M4T4-F1
#
_cell.length_a   1.000
_cell.length_b   1.000
_cell.length_c   1.000
_cell.angle_alpha   90.00
_cell.angle_beta   90.00
_cell.angle_gamma   90.00
#
_symmetry.space_group_name_H-M   'P 1'
#
loop_
_entity.id
_entity.type
_entity.pdbx_description
1 polymer ?
#
loop_
_entity_poly.entity_id
_entity_poly.type
_entity_poly.pdbx_seq_one_letter_code
_entity_poly.pdbx_strand_id
1 'polypeptide(L)' 'CETISQAPAPFHATPRGWAGPGLLAMILFEKFGQHQPLNRQVERYAREGVPLSLSTLADQVGAGAAALMPLFKRLEA' A
#
# COMPACT_ATOMS: atom_id res chain seq x y z
N CYS A 1 8.46 -16.79 -36.42
CA CYS A 1 8.16 -15.78 -35.38
C CYS A 1 8.23 -16.46 -34.02
N GLU A 2 8.99 -15.90 -33.10
CA GLU A 2 9.10 -16.45 -31.74
C GLU A 2 8.04 -15.78 -30.84
N THR A 3 7.24 -16.58 -30.15
CA THR A 3 6.26 -16.10 -29.18
C THR A 3 6.95 -15.91 -27.84
N ILE A 4 7.05 -14.66 -27.37
CA ILE A 4 7.51 -14.38 -26.01
C ILE A 4 6.36 -14.69 -25.04
N SER A 5 6.54 -15.74 -24.24
CA SER A 5 5.64 -16.11 -23.15
C SER A 5 6.19 -15.58 -21.83
N GLN A 6 5.39 -14.81 -21.09
CA GLN A 6 5.70 -14.36 -19.73
C GLN A 6 4.55 -14.71 -18.80
N ALA A 7 4.87 -14.98 -17.54
CA ALA A 7 3.85 -15.15 -16.51
C ALA A 7 3.06 -13.83 -16.32
N PRO A 8 1.75 -13.89 -16.02
CA PRO A 8 0.97 -12.70 -15.72
C PRO A 8 1.58 -11.91 -14.56
N ALA A 9 1.51 -10.58 -14.64
CA ALA A 9 1.98 -9.72 -13.56
C ALA A 9 1.18 -10.00 -12.26
N PRO A 10 1.83 -9.95 -11.08
CA PRO A 10 1.14 -10.07 -9.82
C PRO A 10 0.07 -8.98 -9.64
N PHE A 11 -1.02 -9.33 -8.97
CA PHE A 11 -2.08 -8.38 -8.66
C PHE A 11 -1.59 -7.25 -7.75
N HIS A 12 -1.95 -6.02 -8.08
CA HIS A 12 -1.74 -4.83 -7.26
C HIS A 12 -3.07 -4.11 -7.07
N ALA A 13 -3.33 -3.68 -5.82
CA ALA A 13 -4.55 -2.95 -5.49
C ALA A 13 -4.60 -1.55 -6.13
N THR A 14 -3.43 -0.96 -6.37
CA THR A 14 -3.27 0.33 -7.03
C THR A 14 -2.71 0.13 -8.44
N PRO A 15 -3.31 0.74 -9.48
CA PRO A 15 -2.79 0.61 -10.85
C PRO A 15 -1.35 1.10 -10.94
N ARG A 16 -0.46 0.27 -11.50
CA ARG A 16 0.99 0.55 -11.62
C ARG A 16 1.66 0.81 -10.26
N GLY A 17 1.05 0.36 -9.16
CA GLY A 17 1.64 0.43 -7.83
C GLY A 17 2.83 -0.54 -7.71
N TRP A 18 3.81 -0.15 -6.91
CA TRP A 18 4.93 -1.02 -6.53
C TRP A 18 4.66 -1.76 -5.21
N ALA A 19 3.79 -1.20 -4.36
CA ALA A 19 3.41 -1.80 -3.10
C ALA A 19 2.35 -2.89 -3.33
N GLY A 20 2.70 -4.13 -2.98
CA GLY A 20 1.74 -5.23 -2.97
C GLY A 20 0.60 -4.99 -1.97
N PRO A 21 -0.54 -5.69 -2.12
CA PRO A 21 -1.72 -5.49 -1.29
C PRO A 21 -1.45 -5.72 0.21
N GLY A 22 -0.55 -6.65 0.56
CA GLY A 22 -0.17 -6.90 1.95
C GLY A 22 0.54 -5.70 2.61
N LEU A 23 1.51 -5.09 1.91
CA LEU A 23 2.21 -3.91 2.42
C LEU A 23 1.24 -2.71 2.56
N LEU A 24 0.39 -2.49 1.56
CA LEU A 24 -0.64 -1.44 1.62
C LEU A 24 -1.59 -1.64 2.81
N ALA A 25 -2.06 -2.87 3.03
CA ALA A 25 -2.91 -3.19 4.18
C ALA A 25 -2.19 -2.91 5.50
N MET A 26 -0.92 -3.28 5.61
CA MET A 26 -0.13 -3.09 6.83
C MET A 26 0.08 -1.61 7.16
N ILE A 27 0.45 -0.79 6.17
CA ILE A 27 0.60 0.67 6.32
C ILE A 27 -0.71 1.31 6.84
N LEU A 28 -1.84 0.96 6.22
CA LEU A 28 -3.15 1.52 6.58
C LEU A 28 -3.60 1.04 7.97
N PHE A 29 -3.49 -0.26 8.25
CA PHE A 29 -3.89 -0.85 9.52
C PHE A 29 -3.08 -0.28 10.68
N GLU A 30 -1.76 -0.15 10.53
CA GLU A 30 -0.92 0.44 11.57
C GLU A 30 -1.26 1.91 11.80
N LYS A 31 -1.51 2.68 10.72
CA LYS A 31 -1.80 4.11 10.84
C LYS A 31 -3.13 4.35 11.53
N PHE A 32 -4.17 3.64 11.12
CA PHE A 32 -5.55 3.92 11.55
C PHE A 32 -6.04 2.97 12.64
N GLY A 33 -5.75 1.68 12.54
CA GLY A 33 -6.14 0.67 13.54
C GLY A 33 -5.27 0.71 14.80
N GLN A 34 -3.95 0.85 14.64
CA GLN A 34 -3.01 0.89 15.76
C GLN A 34 -2.61 2.32 16.17
N HIS A 35 -3.17 3.35 15.51
CA HIS A 35 -2.84 4.76 15.73
C HIS A 35 -1.33 5.06 15.70
N GLN A 36 -0.56 4.31 14.90
CA GLN A 36 0.87 4.51 14.78
C GLN A 36 1.16 5.68 13.83
N PRO A 37 1.83 6.76 14.30
CA PRO A 37 2.18 7.85 13.41
C PRO A 37 3.23 7.40 12.38
N LEU A 38 3.17 7.96 11.17
CA LEU A 38 3.93 7.46 10.03
C LEU A 38 5.45 7.54 10.22
N ASN A 39 5.95 8.55 10.94
CA ASN A 39 7.38 8.64 11.28
C ASN A 39 7.85 7.40 12.07
N ARG A 40 7.01 6.88 12.97
CA ARG A 40 7.33 5.66 13.73
C ARG A 40 7.26 4.41 12.87
N GLN A 41 6.38 4.37 11.87
CA GLN A 41 6.37 3.28 10.89
C GLN A 41 7.63 3.30 10.03
N VAL A 42 8.07 4.47 9.56
CA VAL A 42 9.33 4.64 8.81
C VAL A 42 10.51 4.04 9.59
N GLU A 43 10.65 4.38 10.86
CA GLU A 43 11.71 3.83 11.71
C GLU A 43 11.62 2.30 11.85
N ARG A 44 10.40 1.76 11.99
CA ARG A 44 10.19 0.31 12.08
C ARG A 44 10.59 -0.39 10.78
N TYR A 45 10.10 0.07 9.63
CA TYR A 45 10.43 -0.53 8.34
C TYR A 45 11.93 -0.48 8.06
N ALA A 46 12.61 0.61 8.44
CA ALA A 46 14.06 0.71 8.35
C ALA A 46 14.78 -0.36 9.20
N ARG A 47 14.27 -0.68 10.40
CA ARG A 47 14.80 -1.77 11.25
C ARG A 47 14.55 -3.16 10.66
N GLU A 48 13.51 -3.32 9.87
CA GLU A 48 13.20 -4.55 9.13
C GLU A 48 13.96 -4.66 7.80
N GLY A 49 14.86 -3.70 7.49
CA GLY A 49 15.65 -3.68 6.26
C GLY A 49 14.89 -3.13 5.03
N VAL A 50 13.74 -2.50 5.24
CA VAL A 50 12.89 -1.91 4.19
C VAL A 50 12.86 -0.39 4.37
N PRO A 51 13.90 0.36 4.00
CA PRO A 51 13.91 1.80 4.18
C PRO A 51 12.87 2.47 3.27
N LEU A 52 11.85 3.07 3.87
CA LEU A 52 10.80 3.82 3.19
C LEU A 52 10.78 5.26 3.69
N SER A 53 10.67 6.22 2.78
CA SER A 53 10.56 7.62 3.18
C SER A 53 9.18 7.93 3.75
N LEU A 54 9.09 8.99 4.58
CA LEU A 54 7.82 9.45 5.12
C LEU A 54 6.83 9.86 4.03
N SER A 55 7.31 10.54 2.98
CA SER A 55 6.48 10.94 1.83
C SER A 55 5.96 9.72 1.09
N THR A 56 6.80 8.70 0.86
CA THR A 56 6.37 7.44 0.26
C THR A 56 5.23 6.78 1.05
N LEU A 57 5.33 6.70 2.38
CA LEU A 57 4.24 6.17 3.19
C LEU A 57 2.98 7.04 3.12
N ALA A 58 3.11 8.36 3.12
CA ALA A 58 1.98 9.27 3.00
C ALA A 58 1.27 9.11 1.64
N ASP A 59 2.02 8.96 0.55
CA ASP A 59 1.47 8.68 -0.78
C ASP A 59 0.72 7.35 -0.81
N GLN A 60 1.26 6.31 -0.16
CA GLN A 60 0.59 5.01 -0.07
C GLN A 60 -0.69 5.05 0.77
N VAL A 61 -0.76 5.91 1.80
CA VAL A 61 -2.00 6.15 2.54
C VAL A 61 -3.07 6.76 1.62
N GLY A 62 -2.69 7.75 0.80
CA GLY A 62 -3.59 8.35 -0.18
C GLY A 62 -4.07 7.33 -1.22
N ALA A 63 -3.16 6.53 -1.76
CA ALA A 63 -3.48 5.50 -2.74
C ALA A 63 -4.40 4.41 -2.16
N GLY A 64 -4.16 3.99 -0.92
CA GLY A 64 -5.00 3.06 -0.18
C GLY A 64 -6.40 3.59 0.10
N ALA A 65 -6.51 4.86 0.53
CA ALA A 65 -7.79 5.52 0.74
C ALA A 65 -8.61 5.61 -0.57
N ALA A 66 -7.95 5.96 -1.69
CA ALA A 66 -8.59 5.99 -3.00
C ALA A 66 -9.08 4.59 -3.43
N ALA A 67 -8.27 3.55 -3.23
CA ALA A 67 -8.63 2.17 -3.57
C ALA A 67 -9.83 1.66 -2.75
N LEU A 68 -9.96 2.05 -1.48
CA LEU A 68 -11.06 1.65 -0.60
C LEU A 68 -12.34 2.50 -0.75
N MET A 69 -12.27 3.62 -1.46
CA MET A 69 -13.38 4.56 -1.63
C MET A 69 -14.69 3.93 -2.15
N PRO A 70 -14.68 2.98 -3.11
CA PRO A 70 -15.89 2.32 -3.54
C PRO A 70 -16.60 1.54 -2.43
N LEU A 71 -15.83 0.98 -1.47
CA LEU A 71 -16.40 0.26 -0.32
C LEU A 71 -17.00 1.25 0.69
N PHE A 72 -16.26 2.33 0.98
CA PHE A 72 -16.76 3.40 1.85
C PHE A 72 -18.11 3.94 1.37
N LYS A 73 -18.22 4.27 0.07
CA LYS A 73 -19.48 4.73 -0.53
C LYS A 73 -20.64 3.74 -0.42
N ARG A 74 -20.37 2.44 -0.34
CA ARG A 74 -21.40 1.41 -0.14
C ARG A 74 -21.82 1.28 1.33
N LEU A 75 -20.99 1.70 2.26
CA LEU A 75 -21.30 1.68 3.70
C LEU A 75 -22.05 2.94 4.14
N GLU A 76 -21.90 4.06 3.44
CA GLU A 76 -22.64 5.30 3.70
C GLU A 76 -24.08 5.31 3.14
N ALA A 77 -24.38 4.41 2.20
CA ALA A 77 -25.68 4.29 1.55
C ALA A 77 -26.69 3.48 2.38
#